data_AF-A0A174N3E4-F1
#
_entry.id   AF-A0A174N3E4-F1
#
_cell.length_a   1.000
_cell.length_b   1.000
_cell.length_c   1.000
_cell.angle_alpha   90.00
_cell.angle_beta   90.00
_cell.angle_gamma   90.00
#
_symmetry.space_group_name_H-M   'P 1'
#
loop_
_entity.id
_entity.type
_entity.pdbx_description
1 polymer ?
#
loop_
_entity_poly.entity_id
_entity_poly.type
_entity_poly.pdbx_seq_one_letter_code
_entity_poly.pdbx_strand_id
1 'polypeptide(L)'
;MHDTAEYTDEKEIIDQKAIKLAEDFSYDGYQVVRRELFAHLREPAVVIRRDSVTFNTACIAGLEDTVYIQILVNQDSKRMVVRKCEENDKDALRWCVAKPDKRKSRKMTNKIFSAMMYEMMGWNLDCRYKILGHKITFEDETIYVFDLMETEIFLDIKGKRAKKDTESQFTTEKANSIEETASNSTDNERSVEEIKRKNRIPFYPKEWKDSFGLPVEEHRKALEINMLDGYAEFTTGK
;
A
#
# COMPACT_ATOMS: atom_id res chain seq x y z
N MET A 1 47.05 -15.24 48.07
CA MET A 1 47.05 -13.77 47.96
C MET A 1 46.89 -13.43 46.49
N HIS A 2 45.64 -13.14 46.11
CA HIS A 2 45.24 -11.89 45.43
C HIS A 2 45.54 -11.92 43.93
N ASP A 3 44.59 -12.50 43.20
CA ASP A 3 44.39 -12.19 41.79
C ASP A 3 43.14 -11.32 41.74
N THR A 4 43.36 -10.02 41.55
CA THR A 4 42.32 -8.99 41.57
C THR A 4 41.79 -8.87 40.15
N ALA A 5 40.58 -9.39 39.91
CA ALA A 5 39.86 -9.16 38.68
C ALA A 5 39.55 -7.65 38.56
N GLU A 6 40.15 -6.98 37.58
CA GLU A 6 39.76 -5.65 37.14
C GLU A 6 38.36 -5.73 36.53
N TYR A 7 37.37 -5.37 37.35
CA TYR A 7 36.01 -5.10 36.89
C TYR A 7 36.06 -3.84 36.03
N THR A 8 35.97 -4.01 34.71
CA THR A 8 35.93 -2.88 33.78
C THR A 8 34.55 -2.24 33.85
N ASP A 9 34.47 -1.12 34.56
CA ASP A 9 33.30 -0.25 34.64
C ASP A 9 33.01 0.30 33.23
N GLU A 10 31.98 -0.23 32.57
CA GLU A 10 31.41 0.37 31.36
C GLU A 10 30.72 1.69 31.75
N LYS A 11 31.50 2.77 31.84
CA LYS A 11 30.97 4.12 32.02
C LYS A 11 30.06 4.45 30.83
N GLU A 12 28.76 4.54 31.09
CA GLU A 12 27.79 5.21 30.22
C GLU A 12 28.39 6.54 29.76
N ILE A 13 28.62 6.66 28.46
CA ILE A 13 28.98 7.93 27.84
C ILE A 13 27.70 8.77 27.85
N ILE A 14 27.54 9.56 28.92
CA ILE A 14 26.41 10.47 29.09
C ILE A 14 26.42 11.48 27.93
N ASP A 15 25.40 11.42 27.08
CA ASP A 15 25.23 12.37 25.98
C ASP A 15 24.78 13.74 26.52
N GLN A 16 25.75 14.64 26.74
CA GLN A 16 25.51 16.01 27.18
C GLN A 16 24.55 16.79 26.28
N LYS A 17 24.41 16.43 25.00
CA LYS A 17 23.45 17.05 24.08
C LYS A 17 22.03 16.58 24.37
N ALA A 18 21.84 15.31 24.70
CA ALA A 18 20.55 14.76 25.08
C ALA A 18 20.02 15.40 26.37
N ILE A 19 20.88 15.62 27.36
CA ILE A 19 20.50 16.30 28.62
C ILE A 19 19.98 17.69 28.34
N LYS A 20 20.69 18.51 27.54
CA LYS A 20 20.26 19.86 27.18
C LYS A 20 18.93 19.88 26.43
N LEU A 21 18.72 18.93 25.52
CA LEU A 21 17.46 18.82 24.78
C LEU A 21 16.28 18.40 25.66
N ALA A 22 16.53 17.70 26.76
CA ALA A 22 15.49 17.25 27.68
C ALA A 22 15.02 18.35 28.65
N GLU A 23 15.86 19.36 28.93
CA GLU A 23 15.55 20.42 29.89
C GLU A 23 14.33 21.28 29.48
N ASP A 24 14.12 21.50 28.18
CA ASP A 24 13.05 22.33 27.63
C ASP A 24 12.13 21.58 26.65
N PHE A 25 12.19 20.25 26.63
CA PHE A 25 11.40 19.44 25.71
C PHE A 25 9.89 19.55 25.96
N SER A 26 9.15 19.89 24.91
CA SER A 26 7.69 19.74 24.81
C SER A 26 7.34 19.16 23.45
N TYR A 27 6.21 18.46 23.36
CA TYR A 27 5.65 18.02 22.09
C TYR A 27 4.94 19.15 21.31
N ASP A 28 4.92 20.38 21.86
CA ASP A 28 4.37 21.55 21.17
C ASP A 28 5.07 21.82 19.84
N GLY A 29 4.28 22.01 18.79
CA GLY A 29 4.79 22.20 17.42
C GLY A 29 5.22 20.91 16.71
N TYR A 30 5.28 19.76 17.39
CA TYR A 30 5.54 18.47 16.77
C TYR A 30 4.27 17.88 16.15
N GLN A 31 4.46 17.11 15.08
CA GLN A 31 3.41 16.38 14.38
C GLN A 31 3.68 14.88 14.44
N VAL A 32 2.64 14.09 14.65
CA VAL A 32 2.69 12.66 14.41
C VAL A 32 2.68 12.45 12.90
N VAL A 33 3.76 11.87 12.39
CA VAL A 33 3.94 11.65 10.96
C VAL A 33 2.96 10.59 10.47
N ARG A 34 2.22 10.91 9.42
CA ARG A 34 1.33 9.99 8.71
C ARG A 34 2.11 8.77 8.23
N ARG A 35 1.61 7.58 8.55
CA ARG A 35 2.26 6.31 8.20
C ARG A 35 2.38 6.15 6.69
N GLU A 36 1.44 6.71 5.94
CA GLU A 36 1.33 6.75 4.48
C GLU A 36 2.54 7.43 3.81
N LEU A 37 3.28 8.27 4.56
CA LEU A 37 4.51 8.87 4.07
C LEU A 37 5.70 7.90 4.04
N PHE A 38 5.58 6.71 4.65
CA PHE A 38 6.65 5.71 4.74
C PHE A 38 6.44 4.51 3.82
N ALA A 39 7.52 3.75 3.58
CA ALA A 39 7.46 2.53 2.78
C ALA A 39 6.88 1.35 3.59
N HIS A 40 5.68 0.92 3.24
CA HIS A 40 4.97 -0.20 3.89
C HIS A 40 5.44 -1.58 3.38
N LEU A 41 6.71 -1.91 3.62
CA LEU A 41 7.32 -3.15 3.10
C LEU A 41 6.95 -4.40 3.92
N ARG A 42 6.74 -4.25 5.23
CA ARG A 42 6.50 -5.36 6.17
C ARG A 42 5.03 -5.54 6.55
N GLU A 43 4.20 -4.57 6.21
CA GLU A 43 2.77 -4.59 6.51
C GLU A 43 2.01 -5.25 5.37
N PRO A 44 1.00 -6.10 5.62
CA PRO A 44 0.14 -6.62 4.58
C PRO A 44 -0.42 -5.45 3.75
N ALA A 45 -0.30 -5.52 2.44
CA ALA A 45 -0.84 -4.49 1.56
C ALA A 45 -1.35 -5.09 0.25
N VAL A 46 -2.42 -4.50 -0.27
CA VAL A 46 -3.00 -4.82 -1.57
C VAL A 46 -2.98 -3.59 -2.47
N VAL A 47 -2.61 -3.77 -3.72
CA VAL A 47 -2.70 -2.74 -4.76
C VAL A 47 -3.77 -3.15 -5.76
N ILE A 48 -4.81 -2.33 -5.88
CA ILE A 48 -5.90 -2.47 -6.85
C ILE A 48 -5.65 -1.49 -7.99
N ARG A 49 -5.59 -2.03 -9.20
CA ARG A 49 -5.58 -1.29 -10.46
C ARG A 49 -6.86 -1.59 -11.22
N ARG A 50 -7.11 -0.81 -12.28
CA ARG A 50 -8.25 -0.97 -13.21
C ARG A 50 -8.43 -2.39 -13.75
N ASP A 51 -7.35 -3.16 -13.90
CA ASP A 51 -7.38 -4.49 -14.51
C ASP A 51 -6.71 -5.59 -13.66
N SER A 52 -6.25 -5.25 -12.45
CA SER A 52 -5.51 -6.22 -11.64
C SER A 52 -5.48 -5.92 -10.16
N VAL A 53 -5.31 -6.96 -9.36
CA VAL A 53 -4.96 -6.89 -7.94
C VAL A 53 -3.57 -7.50 -7.71
N THR A 54 -2.82 -6.97 -6.76
CA THR A 54 -1.52 -7.53 -6.35
C THR A 54 -1.32 -7.35 -4.85
N PHE A 55 -1.04 -8.45 -4.15
CA PHE A 55 -0.68 -8.43 -2.74
C PHE A 55 0.84 -8.27 -2.60
N ASN A 56 1.32 -7.64 -1.55
CA ASN A 56 2.75 -7.52 -1.32
C ASN A 56 3.35 -8.80 -0.69
N THR A 57 4.66 -8.83 -0.52
CA THR A 57 5.37 -9.99 0.07
C THR A 57 4.96 -10.25 1.51
N ALA A 58 4.60 -9.22 2.28
CA ALA A 58 4.13 -9.39 3.65
C ALA A 58 2.84 -10.22 3.73
N CYS A 59 1.91 -10.05 2.79
CA CYS A 59 0.74 -10.92 2.68
C CYS A 59 1.12 -12.38 2.42
N ILE A 60 2.03 -12.61 1.47
CA ILE A 60 2.43 -13.97 1.09
C ILE A 60 3.18 -14.67 2.23
N ALA A 61 4.06 -13.95 2.92
CA ALA A 61 4.80 -14.47 4.06
C ALA A 61 3.89 -14.74 5.27
N GLY A 62 2.90 -13.88 5.53
CA GLY A 62 2.06 -14.03 6.71
C GLY A 62 0.94 -15.08 6.60
N LEU A 63 0.60 -15.54 5.39
CA LEU A 63 -0.19 -16.75 5.12
C LEU A 63 0.74 -17.82 4.53
N GLU A 64 1.45 -18.51 5.42
CA GLU A 64 2.38 -19.60 5.08
C GLU A 64 1.66 -20.75 4.37
N ASP A 65 2.39 -21.44 3.50
CA ASP A 65 1.94 -22.60 2.71
C ASP A 65 0.66 -22.42 1.86
N THR A 66 0.16 -21.19 1.76
CA THR A 66 -1.10 -20.88 1.07
C THR A 66 -0.84 -20.44 -0.36
N VAL A 67 -1.28 -21.24 -1.34
CA VAL A 67 -1.15 -20.92 -2.78
C VAL A 67 -2.46 -20.36 -3.37
N TYR A 68 -3.59 -20.74 -2.78
CA TYR A 68 -4.92 -20.33 -3.19
C TYR A 68 -5.61 -19.58 -2.05
N ILE A 69 -6.37 -18.56 -2.41
CA ILE A 69 -7.13 -17.73 -1.47
C ILE A 69 -8.55 -17.49 -1.99
N GLN A 70 -9.44 -17.09 -1.10
CA GLN A 70 -10.71 -16.46 -1.44
C GLN A 70 -10.66 -14.98 -1.09
N ILE A 71 -11.34 -14.16 -1.89
CA ILE A 71 -11.53 -12.73 -1.65
C ILE A 71 -13.02 -12.49 -1.38
N LEU A 72 -13.34 -11.92 -0.23
CA LEU A 72 -14.70 -11.55 0.16
C LEU A 72 -14.80 -10.03 0.23
N VAL A 73 -15.93 -9.46 -0.18
CA VAL A 73 -16.18 -8.01 -0.13
C VAL A 73 -17.50 -7.76 0.56
N ASN A 74 -17.48 -6.90 1.58
CA ASN A 74 -18.66 -6.32 2.17
C ASN A 74 -18.85 -4.91 1.57
N GLN A 75 -19.93 -4.73 0.80
CA GLN A 75 -20.23 -3.48 0.11
C GLN A 75 -20.74 -2.38 1.04
N ASP A 76 -21.32 -2.73 2.18
CA ASP A 76 -21.89 -1.75 3.12
C ASP A 76 -20.80 -1.21 4.03
N SER A 77 -20.05 -2.11 4.67
CA SER A 77 -18.94 -1.74 5.56
C SER A 77 -17.67 -1.35 4.80
N LYS A 78 -17.67 -1.44 3.46
CA LYS A 78 -16.51 -1.20 2.59
C LYS A 78 -15.25 -1.94 3.05
N ARG A 79 -15.39 -3.24 3.38
CA ARG A 79 -14.28 -4.10 3.81
C ARG A 79 -14.02 -5.20 2.78
N MET A 80 -12.76 -5.53 2.60
CA MET A 80 -12.34 -6.69 1.82
C MET A 80 -11.55 -7.66 2.72
N VAL A 81 -11.88 -8.95 2.63
CA VAL A 81 -11.24 -10.02 3.41
C VAL A 81 -10.53 -10.99 2.47
N VAL A 82 -9.36 -11.44 2.88
CA VAL A 82 -8.62 -12.52 2.23
C VAL A 82 -8.40 -13.65 3.23
N ARG A 83 -8.81 -14.87 2.84
CA ARG A 83 -8.58 -16.09 3.61
C ARG A 83 -7.96 -17.19 2.74
N LYS A 84 -7.28 -18.14 3.38
CA LYS A 84 -6.74 -19.33 2.72
C LYS A 84 -7.87 -20.23 2.21
N CYS A 85 -7.61 -20.95 1.12
CA CYS A 85 -8.49 -22.02 0.63
C CYS A 85 -7.66 -23.06 -0.15
N GLU A 86 -8.28 -24.18 -0.50
CA GLU A 86 -7.68 -25.22 -1.34
C GLU A 86 -7.83 -24.90 -2.83
N GLU A 87 -7.04 -25.58 -3.67
CA GLU A 87 -7.06 -25.40 -5.13
C GLU A 87 -8.43 -25.72 -5.76
N ASN A 88 -9.12 -26.72 -5.22
CA ASN A 88 -10.39 -27.21 -5.73
C ASN A 88 -11.60 -26.55 -5.08
N ASP A 89 -11.38 -25.66 -4.12
CA ASP A 89 -12.48 -24.92 -3.51
C ASP A 89 -13.13 -23.99 -4.54
N LYS A 90 -14.44 -23.81 -4.38
CA LYS A 90 -15.17 -22.87 -5.21
C LYS A 90 -14.57 -21.46 -5.07
N ASP A 91 -14.42 -20.78 -6.19
CA ASP A 91 -13.91 -19.40 -6.26
C ASP A 91 -12.47 -19.24 -5.74
N ALA A 92 -11.68 -20.32 -5.74
CA ALA A 92 -10.27 -20.30 -5.37
C ALA A 92 -9.42 -19.48 -6.35
N LEU A 93 -8.61 -18.57 -5.80
CA LEU A 93 -7.76 -17.66 -6.57
C LEU A 93 -6.28 -17.89 -6.27
N ARG A 94 -5.51 -18.22 -7.31
CA ARG A 94 -4.06 -18.39 -7.20
C ARG A 94 -3.33 -17.05 -7.10
N TRP A 95 -3.00 -16.63 -5.89
CA TRP A 95 -2.40 -15.31 -5.60
C TRP A 95 -0.86 -15.27 -5.58
N CYS A 96 -0.20 -16.43 -5.60
CA CYS A 96 1.25 -16.52 -5.56
C CYS A 96 1.77 -17.63 -6.48
N VAL A 97 3.06 -17.53 -6.83
CA VAL A 97 3.81 -18.62 -7.45
C VAL A 97 4.68 -19.23 -6.37
N ALA A 98 4.44 -20.50 -6.05
CA ALA A 98 5.27 -21.30 -5.16
C ALA A 98 6.26 -22.13 -5.98
N LYS A 99 7.55 -21.95 -5.69
CA LYS A 99 8.67 -22.80 -6.10
C LYS A 99 9.35 -23.32 -4.83
N PRO A 100 10.12 -24.43 -4.88
CA PRO A 100 10.74 -25.03 -3.70
C PRO A 100 11.48 -24.02 -2.79
N ASP A 101 12.24 -23.09 -3.38
CA ASP A 101 13.02 -22.12 -2.62
C ASP A 101 12.38 -20.73 -2.48
N LYS A 102 11.29 -20.44 -3.21
CA LYS A 102 10.74 -19.07 -3.29
C LYS A 102 9.24 -19.04 -3.51
N ARG A 103 8.54 -18.28 -2.67
CA ARG A 103 7.16 -17.82 -2.91
C ARG A 103 7.17 -16.36 -3.35
N LYS A 104 6.50 -16.07 -4.48
CA LYS A 104 6.41 -14.71 -5.02
C LYS A 104 4.95 -14.36 -5.29
N SER A 105 4.55 -13.17 -4.86
CA SER A 105 3.24 -12.62 -5.19
C SER A 105 3.01 -12.57 -6.70
N ARG A 106 1.77 -12.83 -7.11
CA ARG A 106 1.32 -12.82 -8.50
C ARG A 106 0.40 -11.62 -8.74
N LYS A 107 0.60 -10.96 -9.88
CA LYS A 107 -0.39 -10.02 -10.41
C LYS A 107 -1.62 -10.81 -10.88
N MET A 108 -2.76 -10.58 -10.26
CA MET A 108 -4.02 -11.24 -10.59
C MET A 108 -4.84 -10.33 -11.51
N THR A 109 -5.06 -10.75 -12.77
CA THR A 109 -5.87 -9.98 -13.74
C THR A 109 -7.36 -10.14 -13.44
N ASN A 110 -8.11 -9.04 -13.35
CA ASN A 110 -9.49 -9.07 -12.87
C ASN A 110 -10.35 -7.87 -13.31
N LYS A 111 -10.59 -7.73 -14.62
CA LYS A 111 -11.30 -6.58 -15.20
C LYS A 111 -12.66 -6.28 -14.56
N ILE A 112 -13.48 -7.29 -14.33
CA ILE A 112 -14.84 -7.11 -13.82
C ILE A 112 -14.81 -6.72 -12.33
N PHE A 113 -14.08 -7.48 -11.52
CA PHE A 113 -13.92 -7.18 -10.09
C PHE A 113 -13.39 -5.77 -9.85
N SER A 114 -12.32 -5.37 -10.55
CA SER A 114 -11.79 -4.01 -10.41
C SER A 114 -12.79 -2.96 -10.89
N ALA A 115 -13.53 -3.18 -11.97
CA ALA A 115 -14.56 -2.22 -12.39
C ALA A 115 -15.63 -2.01 -11.29
N MET A 116 -16.12 -3.09 -10.69
CA MET A 116 -17.09 -3.01 -9.58
C MET A 116 -16.51 -2.26 -8.37
N MET A 117 -15.24 -2.51 -8.01
CA MET A 117 -14.59 -1.81 -6.91
C MET A 117 -14.44 -0.31 -7.20
N TYR A 118 -14.04 0.05 -8.42
CA TYR A 118 -13.88 1.46 -8.80
C TYR A 118 -15.22 2.19 -8.83
N GLU A 119 -16.27 1.56 -9.35
CA GLU A 119 -17.63 2.11 -9.34
C GLU A 119 -18.15 2.27 -7.91
N MET A 120 -18.06 1.22 -7.09
CA MET A 120 -18.52 1.22 -5.69
C MET A 120 -17.85 2.31 -4.85
N MET A 121 -16.59 2.64 -5.13
CA MET A 121 -15.80 3.60 -4.36
C MET A 121 -15.69 4.99 -5.02
N GLY A 122 -16.25 5.17 -6.23
CA GLY A 122 -16.09 6.41 -6.99
C GLY A 122 -14.62 6.72 -7.35
N TRP A 123 -13.81 5.68 -7.55
CA TRP A 123 -12.37 5.83 -7.80
C TRP A 123 -12.08 6.30 -9.22
N ASN A 124 -11.06 7.14 -9.36
CA ASN A 124 -10.58 7.61 -10.65
C ASN A 124 -9.82 6.48 -11.36
N LEU A 125 -10.28 6.17 -12.58
CA LEU A 125 -9.71 5.12 -13.42
C LEU A 125 -8.22 5.29 -13.69
N ASP A 126 -7.71 6.51 -13.75
CA ASP A 126 -6.29 6.83 -14.00
C ASP A 126 -5.40 6.72 -12.76
N CYS A 127 -5.98 6.29 -11.64
CA CYS A 127 -5.26 6.01 -10.40
C CYS A 127 -5.19 4.50 -10.13
N ARG A 128 -4.23 4.13 -9.30
CA ARG A 128 -4.17 2.86 -8.58
C ARG A 128 -4.26 3.12 -7.09
N TYR A 129 -4.80 2.16 -6.36
CA TYR A 129 -5.15 2.31 -4.96
C TYR A 129 -4.40 1.25 -4.17
N LYS A 130 -3.65 1.67 -3.16
CA LYS A 130 -2.98 0.79 -2.22
C LYS A 130 -3.70 0.86 -0.88
N ILE A 131 -4.02 -0.29 -0.33
CA ILE A 131 -4.71 -0.41 0.95
C ILE A 131 -3.83 -1.24 1.86
N LEU A 132 -3.65 -0.78 3.10
CA LEU A 132 -2.98 -1.54 4.15
C LEU A 132 -3.97 -2.52 4.78
N GLY A 133 -3.48 -3.70 5.09
CA GLY A 133 -4.26 -4.78 5.66
C GLY A 133 -3.82 -5.11 7.08
N HIS A 134 -4.78 -5.60 7.86
CA HIS A 134 -4.55 -6.12 9.20
C HIS A 134 -4.65 -7.65 9.19
N LYS A 135 -3.65 -8.31 9.77
CA LYS A 135 -3.67 -9.76 10.03
C LYS A 135 -4.44 -9.99 11.32
N ILE A 136 -5.51 -10.78 11.27
CA ILE A 136 -6.29 -11.15 12.46
C ILE A 136 -6.54 -12.66 12.48
N THR A 137 -6.85 -13.17 13.67
CA THR A 137 -7.32 -14.55 13.87
C THR A 137 -8.83 -14.51 14.10
N PHE A 138 -9.57 -15.31 13.35
CA PHE A 138 -11.02 -15.46 13.47
C PHE A 138 -11.38 -16.94 13.21
N GLU A 139 -12.14 -17.56 14.10
CA GLU A 139 -12.52 -18.99 14.00
C GLU A 139 -11.31 -19.92 13.78
N ASP A 140 -10.21 -19.70 14.53
CA ASP A 140 -8.93 -20.41 14.39
C ASP A 140 -8.26 -20.29 13.00
N GLU A 141 -8.79 -19.43 12.14
CA GLU A 141 -8.20 -19.09 10.85
C GLU A 141 -7.50 -17.73 10.90
N THR A 142 -6.34 -17.68 10.26
CA THR A 142 -5.67 -16.41 9.98
C THR A 142 -6.25 -15.80 8.71
N ILE A 143 -6.69 -14.55 8.80
CA ILE A 143 -7.23 -13.79 7.67
C ILE A 143 -6.60 -12.40 7.57
N TYR A 144 -6.69 -11.79 6.40
CA TYR A 144 -6.41 -10.37 6.22
C TYR A 144 -7.69 -9.59 6.03
N VAL A 145 -7.78 -8.44 6.71
CA VAL A 145 -8.86 -7.47 6.55
C VAL A 145 -8.28 -6.18 6.01
N PHE A 146 -8.86 -5.68 4.92
CA PHE A 146 -8.51 -4.42 4.26
C PHE A 146 -9.70 -3.47 4.35
N ASP A 147 -9.48 -2.29 4.93
CA ASP A 147 -10.46 -1.21 4.92
C ASP A 147 -10.36 -0.43 3.61
N LEU A 148 -11.41 -0.47 2.79
CA LEU A 148 -11.40 0.17 1.47
C LEU A 148 -11.51 1.69 1.57
N MET A 149 -11.87 2.24 2.73
CA MET A 149 -11.92 3.69 2.94
C MET A 149 -10.52 4.25 3.23
N GLU A 150 -9.62 3.45 3.79
CA GLU A 150 -8.24 3.83 4.11
C GLU A 150 -7.28 3.51 2.94
N THR A 151 -7.45 4.21 1.81
CA THR A 151 -6.63 3.99 0.61
C THR A 151 -5.58 5.07 0.36
N GLU A 152 -4.36 4.66 0.05
CA GLU A 152 -3.34 5.49 -0.59
C GLU A 152 -3.55 5.50 -2.12
N ILE A 153 -3.67 6.69 -2.70
CA ILE A 153 -3.93 6.87 -4.13
C ILE A 153 -2.60 7.16 -4.84
N PHE A 154 -2.37 6.56 -6.01
CA PHE A 154 -1.22 6.88 -6.86
C PHE A 154 -1.68 7.03 -8.31
N LEU A 155 -1.10 7.97 -9.05
CA LEU A 155 -1.35 8.06 -10.48
C LEU A 155 -0.82 6.81 -11.20
N ASP A 156 -1.64 6.21 -12.05
CA ASP A 156 -1.30 5.08 -12.91
C ASP A 156 -1.19 5.56 -14.36
N ILE A 157 -0.23 6.45 -14.62
CA ILE A 157 0.12 6.90 -15.96
C ILE A 157 0.71 5.71 -16.70
N LYS A 158 -0.14 4.96 -17.39
CA LYS A 158 0.28 4.14 -18.51
C LYS A 158 0.88 5.12 -19.51
N GLY A 159 2.21 5.11 -19.67
CA GLY A 159 2.88 5.93 -20.67
C GLY A 159 2.14 5.76 -21.98
N LYS A 160 1.46 6.82 -22.44
CA LYS A 160 0.79 6.83 -23.73
C LYS A 160 1.89 6.68 -24.77
N ARG A 161 2.24 5.45 -25.15
CA ARG A 161 2.73 5.22 -26.51
C ARG A 161 1.58 5.68 -27.37
N ALA A 162 1.73 6.84 -28.00
CA ALA A 162 0.77 7.37 -28.94
C ALA A 162 0.53 6.29 -30.02
N LYS A 163 -0.55 5.51 -29.87
CA LYS A 163 -1.12 4.84 -31.03
C LYS A 163 -1.73 5.96 -31.85
N LYS A 164 -1.07 6.28 -32.95
CA LYS A 164 -1.62 7.16 -33.97
C LYS A 164 -2.76 6.36 -34.61
N ASP A 165 -3.98 6.62 -34.15
CA ASP A 165 -5.18 6.16 -34.83
C ASP A 165 -5.22 6.87 -36.18
N THR A 166 -5.16 6.09 -37.26
CA THR A 166 -5.59 6.54 -38.59
C THR A 166 -6.20 5.32 -39.28
N GLU A 167 -7.52 5.20 -39.16
CA GLU A 167 -8.33 4.39 -40.05
C GLU A 167 -8.37 5.05 -41.43
N SER A 168 -8.07 4.30 -42.51
CA SER A 168 -8.96 4.10 -43.67
C SER A 168 -8.20 3.58 -44.91
N GLN A 169 -8.46 2.32 -45.25
CA GLN A 169 -8.70 1.69 -46.57
C GLN A 169 -7.88 2.05 -47.84
N PHE A 170 -7.31 0.98 -48.44
CA PHE A 170 -7.16 0.62 -49.87
C PHE A 170 -6.34 1.47 -50.87
N THR A 171 -5.15 0.98 -51.25
CA THR A 171 -4.71 0.49 -52.61
C THR A 171 -3.22 0.73 -52.91
N THR A 172 -2.53 -0.38 -53.23
CA THR A 172 -1.58 -0.65 -54.33
C THR A 172 -0.35 0.26 -54.61
N GLU A 173 0.81 -0.43 -54.60
CA GLU A 173 2.04 -0.28 -55.43
C GLU A 173 3.20 0.66 -55.05
N LYS A 174 4.30 -0.02 -54.64
CA LYS A 174 5.70 0.05 -55.11
C LYS A 174 6.55 1.34 -54.95
N ALA A 175 7.65 1.10 -54.20
CA ALA A 175 9.07 1.22 -54.61
C ALA A 175 9.93 2.31 -53.95
N ASN A 176 11.02 1.80 -53.34
CA ASN A 176 12.38 2.35 -53.19
C ASN A 176 12.55 3.58 -52.28
N SER A 177 13.66 3.81 -51.58
CA SER A 177 14.84 3.08 -51.08
C SER A 177 15.58 4.11 -50.18
N ILE A 178 16.58 3.65 -49.44
CA ILE A 178 17.75 4.42 -48.93
C ILE A 178 17.69 4.97 -47.49
N GLU A 179 18.41 4.22 -46.65
CA GLU A 179 19.49 4.57 -45.69
C GLU A 179 19.26 5.39 -44.40
N GLU A 180 19.81 4.76 -43.35
CA GLU A 180 20.60 5.30 -42.23
C GLU A 180 20.12 6.57 -41.52
N THR A 181 19.81 6.44 -40.24
CA THR A 181 20.78 6.88 -39.21
C THR A 181 20.39 6.38 -37.82
N ALA A 182 21.37 5.82 -37.13
CA ALA A 182 21.34 5.59 -35.70
C ALA A 182 21.33 6.92 -34.95
N SER A 183 20.38 7.11 -34.04
CA SER A 183 20.53 7.79 -32.73
C SER A 183 19.15 8.20 -32.21
N ASN A 184 18.76 7.63 -31.07
CA ASN A 184 18.03 8.30 -29.97
C ASN A 184 17.58 7.27 -28.94
N SER A 185 18.55 6.66 -28.24
CA SER A 185 18.30 5.88 -27.02
C SER A 185 18.15 6.76 -25.77
N THR A 186 18.56 8.04 -25.82
CA THR A 186 18.69 8.88 -24.61
C THR A 186 17.40 9.64 -24.21
N ASP A 187 16.55 10.02 -25.16
CA ASP A 187 15.30 10.76 -24.87
C ASP A 187 14.16 9.85 -24.37
N ASN A 188 14.21 8.58 -24.75
CA ASN A 188 13.25 7.58 -24.28
C ASN A 188 13.49 7.22 -22.80
N GLU A 189 14.72 7.28 -22.31
CA GLU A 189 15.04 6.99 -20.91
C GLU A 189 14.60 8.11 -19.96
N ARG A 190 14.81 9.39 -20.32
CA ARG A 190 14.36 10.54 -19.49
C ARG A 190 12.84 10.58 -19.33
N SER A 191 12.11 10.35 -20.43
CA SER A 191 10.64 10.35 -20.41
C SER A 191 10.06 9.17 -19.61
N VAL A 192 10.67 7.98 -19.72
CA VAL A 192 10.28 6.81 -18.91
C VAL A 192 10.54 7.05 -17.42
N GLU A 193 11.66 7.64 -17.04
CA GLU A 193 11.99 7.90 -15.64
C GLU A 193 11.10 8.98 -15.03
N GLU A 194 10.71 9.99 -15.80
CA GLU A 194 9.74 10.99 -15.37
C GLU A 194 8.32 10.42 -15.20
N ILE A 195 7.89 9.53 -16.10
CA ILE A 195 6.61 8.79 -15.97
C ILE A 195 6.65 7.89 -14.72
N LYS A 196 7.75 7.18 -14.47
CA LYS A 196 7.91 6.40 -13.23
C LYS A 196 7.85 7.29 -11.99
N ARG A 197 8.51 8.46 -12.01
CA ARG A 197 8.44 9.42 -10.89
C ARG A 197 7.01 9.86 -10.64
N LYS A 198 6.30 10.33 -11.67
CA LYS A 198 4.89 10.75 -11.56
C LYS A 198 3.98 9.61 -11.10
N ASN A 199 4.24 8.38 -11.54
CA ASN A 199 3.51 7.20 -11.06
C ASN A 199 3.78 6.89 -9.59
N ARG A 200 4.93 7.26 -9.04
CA ARG A 200 5.27 7.06 -7.63
C ARG A 200 4.76 8.19 -6.73
N ILE A 201 4.26 9.29 -7.29
CA ILE A 201 3.70 10.39 -6.48
C ILE A 201 2.33 9.93 -5.96
N PRO A 202 2.18 9.74 -4.65
CA PRO A 202 0.87 9.54 -4.05
C PRO A 202 0.03 10.81 -4.24
N PHE A 203 -1.21 10.63 -4.66
CA PHE A 203 -2.21 11.69 -4.73
C PHE A 203 -2.84 11.84 -3.35
N TYR A 204 -2.31 12.77 -2.55
CA TYR A 204 -2.85 13.10 -1.24
C TYR A 204 -3.94 14.19 -1.34
N PRO A 205 -4.87 14.24 -0.36
CA PRO A 205 -5.73 15.41 -0.17
C PRO A 205 -4.92 16.70 -0.14
N LYS A 206 -5.49 17.79 -0.68
CA LYS A 206 -4.81 19.10 -0.77
C LYS A 206 -4.32 19.59 0.60
N GLU A 207 -5.07 19.25 1.66
CA GLU A 207 -4.80 19.61 3.05
C GLU A 207 -3.52 18.98 3.62
N TRP A 208 -2.96 17.95 2.98
CA TRP A 208 -1.74 17.28 3.45
C TRP A 208 -0.46 17.85 2.83
N LYS A 209 -0.58 18.73 1.82
CA LYS A 209 0.56 19.18 1.02
C LYS A 209 1.67 19.85 1.86
N ASP A 210 1.28 20.49 2.95
CA ASP A 210 2.18 21.26 3.82
C ASP A 210 2.17 20.76 5.28
N SER A 211 1.83 19.47 5.50
CA SER A 211 1.82 18.85 6.84
C SER A 211 2.38 17.43 6.81
N PHE A 212 3.15 17.06 7.84
CA PHE A 212 3.59 15.68 8.05
C PHE A 212 2.50 14.81 8.68
N GLY A 213 1.51 15.42 9.34
CA GLY A 213 0.37 14.70 9.91
C GLY A 213 -0.46 15.54 10.88
N LEU A 214 -0.87 14.94 11.99
CA LEU A 214 -1.66 15.63 13.01
C LEU A 214 -0.73 16.15 14.11
N PRO A 215 -0.97 17.35 14.67
CA PRO A 215 -0.32 17.77 15.91
C PRO A 215 -0.47 16.71 17.00
N VAL A 216 0.56 16.54 17.85
CA VAL A 216 0.59 15.47 18.88
C VAL A 216 -0.66 15.49 19.77
N GLU A 217 -1.12 16.69 20.14
CA GLU A 217 -2.32 16.85 20.97
C GLU A 217 -3.62 16.41 20.28
N GLU A 218 -3.78 16.72 18.99
CA GLU A 218 -4.93 16.28 18.20
C GLU A 218 -4.89 14.78 17.94
N HIS A 219 -3.70 14.24 17.66
CA HIS A 219 -3.51 12.81 17.49
C HIS A 219 -3.85 12.04 18.77
N ARG A 220 -3.47 12.54 19.95
CA ARG A 220 -3.84 11.93 21.24
C ARG A 220 -5.36 11.87 21.42
N LYS A 221 -6.06 12.98 21.16
CA LYS A 221 -7.53 13.05 21.22
C LYS A 221 -8.20 12.10 20.23
N ALA A 222 -7.65 11.97 19.02
CA ALA A 222 -8.20 11.05 18.01
C ALA A 222 -8.09 9.56 18.41
N LEU A 223 -7.13 9.21 19.28
CA LEU A 223 -6.97 7.85 19.82
C LEU A 223 -7.82 7.57 21.07
N GLU A 224 -8.47 8.58 21.64
CA GLU A 224 -9.36 8.40 22.79
C GLU A 224 -10.62 7.65 22.33
N ILE A 225 -10.59 6.31 22.47
CA ILE A 225 -11.76 5.46 22.23
C ILE A 225 -12.81 5.83 23.28
N ASN A 226 -13.90 6.44 22.84
CA ASN A 226 -14.99 6.80 23.71
C ASN A 226 -15.81 5.53 24.01
N MET A 227 -15.48 4.82 25.09
CA MET A 227 -16.12 3.54 25.46
C MET A 227 -17.63 3.67 25.75
N LEU A 228 -18.17 4.88 25.85
CA LEU A 228 -19.60 5.15 26.00
C LEU A 228 -20.34 5.38 24.66
N ASP A 229 -19.63 5.52 23.54
CA ASP A 229 -20.24 5.82 22.26
C ASP A 229 -21.00 4.58 21.75
N GLY A 230 -22.32 4.57 21.96
CA GLY A 230 -23.21 3.46 21.62
C GLY A 230 -23.93 2.78 22.80
N TYR A 231 -23.63 3.14 24.05
CA TYR A 231 -24.40 2.65 25.20
C TYR A 231 -25.59 3.58 25.49
N ALA A 232 -26.81 3.02 25.48
CA ALA A 232 -27.98 3.73 25.97
C ALA A 232 -27.86 3.91 27.50
N GLU A 233 -27.80 5.14 27.98
CA GLU A 233 -27.93 5.45 29.40
C GLU A 233 -29.37 5.14 29.83
N PHE A 234 -29.56 4.01 30.50
CA PHE A 234 -30.79 3.75 31.24
C PHE A 234 -30.78 4.58 32.52
N THR A 235 -31.39 5.76 32.45
CA THR A 235 -31.71 6.53 33.65
C THR A 235 -32.77 5.77 34.44
N THR A 236 -32.38 5.21 35.59
CA THR A 236 -33.34 4.67 36.56
C THR A 236 -34.04 5.84 37.24
N GLY A 237 -35.26 6.14 36.80
CA GLY A 237 -36.15 7.08 37.46
C GLY A 237 -36.40 6.66 38.91
N LYS A 238 -36.24 7.62 39.82
CA LYS A 238 -36.65 7.50 41.23
C LYS A 238 -38.15 7.61 41.38
#